data_AF-A0A2G8PEH6-F1
#
_entry.id   AF-A0A2G8PEH6-F1
#
_cell.length_a   1.000
_cell.length_b   1.000
_cell.length_c   1.000
_cell.angle_alpha   90.00
_cell.angle_beta   90.00
_cell.angle_gamma   90.00
#
_symmetry.space_group_name_H-M   'P 1'
#
loop_
_entity.id
_entity.type
_entity.pdbx_description
1 polymer ?
#
loop_
_entity_poly.entity_id
_entity_poly.type
_entity_poly.pdbx_seq_one_letter_code
_entity_poly.pdbx_strand_id
1 'polypeptide(L)'
;MTRVMLHHEGAVSMATEALQKSRRREIRQLARAIGVAQSQEIKQMQDWRLSWYPLAPQEPVMWHEEMGHQMAMTPEMISAMRMDTDLGAADPEFDLRFLQAMIQHHEGALVMAREALEKSKCPEIRQLATAIVTTQQAEIEQMRAWQKRWYPR
;
A
#
# COMPACT_ATOMS: atom_id res chain seq x y z
N MET A 1 -0.65 5.96 11.20
CA MET A 1 -1.57 6.28 10.09
C MET A 1 -0.82 6.84 8.90
N THR A 2 -0.04 7.93 9.02
CA THR A 2 0.71 8.55 7.90
C THR A 2 1.52 7.56 7.06
N ARG A 3 2.35 6.70 7.70
CA ARG A 3 3.15 5.68 6.99
C ARG A 3 2.30 4.73 6.15
N VAL A 4 1.18 4.26 6.71
CA VAL A 4 0.27 3.32 6.02
C VAL A 4 -0.47 4.01 4.88
N MET A 5 -0.91 5.27 5.07
CA MET A 5 -1.54 6.04 4.00
C MET A 5 -0.60 6.20 2.80
N LEU A 6 0.65 6.63 3.03
CA LEU A 6 1.63 6.78 1.96
C LEU A 6 1.91 5.45 1.25
N HIS A 7 2.12 4.38 2.02
CA HIS A 7 2.29 3.04 1.46
C HIS A 7 1.12 2.66 0.56
N HIS A 8 -0.12 2.88 1.02
CA HIS A 8 -1.32 2.59 0.23
C HIS A 8 -1.41 3.41 -1.06
N GLU A 9 -1.00 4.67 -1.03
CA GLU A 9 -0.94 5.49 -2.25
C GLU A 9 0.00 4.89 -3.30
N GLY A 10 1.07 4.20 -2.87
CA GLY A 10 1.96 3.48 -3.77
C GLY A 10 1.30 2.29 -4.46
N ALA A 11 0.50 1.49 -3.74
CA ALA A 11 -0.27 0.42 -4.38
C ALA A 11 -1.32 0.97 -5.36
N VAL A 12 -2.00 2.07 -5.02
CA VAL A 12 -2.96 2.74 -5.91
C VAL A 12 -2.26 3.23 -7.18
N SER A 13 -1.03 3.74 -7.07
CA SER A 13 -0.20 4.13 -8.22
C SER A 13 0.09 2.95 -9.14
N MET A 14 0.65 1.85 -8.59
CA MET A 14 0.96 0.65 -9.38
C MET A 14 -0.29 -0.01 -9.97
N ALA A 15 -1.41 -0.01 -9.24
CA ALA A 15 -2.70 -0.49 -9.74
C ALA A 15 -3.20 0.36 -10.92
N THR A 16 -3.06 1.68 -10.85
CA THR A 16 -3.42 2.58 -11.95
C THR A 16 -2.59 2.30 -13.19
N GLU A 17 -1.28 2.10 -13.02
CA GLU A 17 -0.39 1.73 -14.11
C GLU A 17 -0.78 0.38 -14.74
N ALA A 18 -1.10 -0.63 -13.93
CA ALA A 18 -1.56 -1.93 -14.42
C ALA A 18 -2.89 -1.85 -15.19
N LEU A 19 -3.82 -0.98 -14.77
CA LEU A 19 -5.06 -0.74 -15.50
C LEU A 19 -4.83 -0.10 -16.89
N GLN A 20 -3.74 0.65 -17.06
CA GLN A 20 -3.37 1.27 -18.33
C GLN A 20 -2.60 0.31 -19.23
N LYS A 21 -1.64 -0.44 -18.68
CA LYS A 21 -0.64 -1.18 -19.45
C LYS A 21 -0.96 -2.67 -19.60
N SER A 22 -1.65 -3.30 -18.63
CA SER A 22 -1.99 -4.72 -18.75
C SER A 22 -3.17 -4.97 -19.68
N ARG A 23 -3.02 -6.01 -20.52
CA ARG A 23 -4.09 -6.57 -21.35
C ARG A 23 -4.79 -7.77 -20.69
N ARG A 24 -4.24 -8.32 -19.61
CA ARG A 24 -4.77 -9.50 -18.94
C ARG A 24 -5.95 -9.12 -18.06
N ARG A 25 -7.09 -9.78 -18.25
CA ARG A 25 -8.33 -9.47 -17.52
C ARG A 25 -8.15 -9.66 -16.02
N GLU A 26 -7.45 -10.70 -15.61
CA GLU A 26 -7.17 -11.03 -14.21
C GLU A 26 -6.36 -9.94 -13.50
N ILE A 27 -5.31 -9.43 -14.14
CA ILE A 27 -4.50 -8.32 -13.59
C ILE A 27 -5.33 -7.04 -13.49
N ARG A 28 -6.10 -6.70 -14.53
CA ARG A 28 -6.96 -5.50 -14.52
C ARG A 28 -8.05 -5.58 -13.44
N GLN A 29 -8.57 -6.77 -13.16
CA GLN A 29 -9.55 -6.98 -12.09
C GLN A 29 -8.91 -6.83 -10.71
N LEU A 30 -7.76 -7.46 -10.48
CA LEU A 30 -7.02 -7.32 -9.22
C LEU A 30 -6.63 -5.85 -8.98
N ALA A 31 -6.03 -5.19 -9.98
CA ALA A 31 -5.62 -3.79 -9.87
C ALA A 31 -6.80 -2.87 -9.52
N ARG A 32 -7.97 -3.09 -10.11
CA ARG A 32 -9.18 -2.34 -9.74
C ARG A 32 -9.60 -2.60 -8.29
N ALA A 33 -9.57 -3.84 -7.83
CA ALA A 33 -9.93 -4.21 -6.46
C ALA A 33 -8.98 -3.55 -5.44
N ILE A 34 -7.67 -3.69 -5.65
CA ILE A 34 -6.63 -3.05 -4.83
C ILE A 34 -6.83 -1.53 -4.80
N GLY A 35 -6.97 -0.91 -5.98
CA GLY A 35 -7.13 0.54 -6.08
C GLY A 35 -8.35 1.06 -5.32
N VAL A 36 -9.49 0.38 -5.42
CA VAL A 36 -10.71 0.75 -4.70
C VAL A 36 -10.55 0.55 -3.19
N ALA A 37 -10.10 -0.62 -2.76
CA ALA A 37 -9.97 -0.96 -1.35
C ALA A 37 -8.99 0.00 -0.65
N GLN A 38 -7.78 0.16 -1.20
CA GLN A 38 -6.76 0.98 -0.56
C GLN A 38 -7.09 2.48 -0.61
N SER A 39 -7.79 2.97 -1.64
CA SER A 39 -8.31 4.35 -1.65
C SER A 39 -9.34 4.59 -0.55
N GLN A 40 -10.21 3.60 -0.29
CA GLN A 40 -11.20 3.69 0.79
C GLN A 40 -10.53 3.67 2.17
N GLU A 41 -9.51 2.85 2.36
CA GLU A 41 -8.73 2.77 3.61
C GLU A 41 -7.92 4.05 3.85
N ILE A 42 -7.34 4.66 2.80
CA ILE A 42 -6.73 6.00 2.88
C ILE A 42 -7.75 7.02 3.37
N LYS A 43 -8.93 7.08 2.73
CA LYS A 43 -9.98 8.01 3.13
C LYS A 43 -10.39 7.81 4.60
N GLN A 44 -10.56 6.56 5.03
CA GLN A 44 -10.89 6.24 6.41
C GLN A 44 -9.83 6.76 7.38
N MET A 45 -8.55 6.53 7.10
CA MET A 45 -7.46 7.05 7.94
C MET A 45 -7.36 8.58 7.92
N GLN A 46 -7.67 9.22 6.80
CA GLN A 46 -7.75 10.69 6.69
C GLN A 46 -8.88 11.23 7.57
N ASP A 47 -10.07 10.64 7.51
CA ASP A 47 -11.23 11.02 8.31
C ASP A 47 -10.91 10.88 9.82
N TRP A 48 -10.26 9.77 10.22
CA TRP A 48 -9.80 9.58 11.60
C TRP A 48 -8.76 10.60 12.03
N ARG A 49 -7.79 10.90 11.16
CA ARG A 49 -6.75 11.89 11.44
C ARG A 49 -7.34 13.27 11.69
N LEU A 50 -8.30 13.70 10.87
CA LEU A 50 -8.99 14.98 11.02
C LEU A 50 -9.83 15.01 12.31
N SER A 51 -10.49 13.91 12.64
CA SER A 51 -11.33 13.80 13.84
C SER A 51 -10.50 13.76 15.14
N TRP A 52 -9.46 12.93 15.19
CA TRP A 52 -8.66 12.71 16.40
C TRP A 52 -7.59 13.77 16.62
N TYR A 53 -7.09 14.38 15.55
CA TYR A 53 -5.98 15.34 15.58
C TYR A 53 -6.25 16.57 14.70
N PRO A 54 -7.26 17.40 15.04
CA PRO A 54 -7.68 18.52 14.20
C PRO A 54 -6.60 19.59 14.00
N LEU A 55 -5.59 19.65 14.88
CA LEU A 55 -4.47 20.59 14.81
C LEU A 55 -3.21 19.99 14.16
N ALA A 56 -3.24 18.72 13.75
CA ALA A 56 -2.07 18.12 13.12
C ALA A 56 -1.77 18.76 11.75
N PRO A 57 -0.49 18.98 11.39
CA PRO A 57 -0.10 19.49 10.08
C PRO A 57 -0.70 18.65 8.96
N GLN A 58 -1.18 19.21 7.85
CA GLN A 58 -1.72 18.38 6.76
C GLN A 58 -0.64 17.67 5.95
N GLU A 59 0.57 18.23 5.95
CA GLU A 59 1.73 17.62 5.31
C GLU A 59 2.20 16.35 6.04
N PRO A 60 2.78 15.37 5.31
CA PRO A 60 3.43 14.23 5.93
C PRO A 60 4.62 14.67 6.78
N VAL A 61 4.51 14.47 8.09
CA VAL A 61 5.58 14.74 9.05
C VAL A 61 6.08 13.44 9.67
N MET A 62 7.36 13.41 10.03
CA MET A 62 7.96 12.35 10.83
C MET A 62 8.70 12.90 12.04
N TRP A 63 8.80 12.07 13.08
CA TRP A 63 9.64 12.38 14.23
C TRP A 63 11.11 12.22 13.85
N HIS A 64 11.92 13.25 14.12
CA HIS A 64 13.36 13.20 13.95
C HIS A 64 14.04 13.12 15.32
N GLU A 65 14.55 11.94 15.69
CA GLU A 65 15.06 11.68 17.04
C GLU A 65 16.19 12.63 17.44
N GLU A 66 17.19 12.85 16.57
CA GLU A 66 18.34 13.71 16.90
C GLU A 66 17.96 15.18 17.12
N MET A 67 16.86 15.63 16.48
CA MET A 67 16.40 17.01 16.52
C MET A 67 15.28 17.23 17.54
N GLY A 68 14.73 16.15 18.12
CA GLY A 68 13.71 16.18 19.16
C GLY A 68 12.38 16.82 18.76
N HIS A 69 12.06 16.91 17.46
CA HIS A 69 10.80 17.48 16.98
C HIS A 69 10.32 16.82 15.67
N GLN A 70 9.06 17.12 15.29
CA GLN A 70 8.49 16.71 14.01
C GLN A 70 9.03 17.57 12.87
N MET A 71 9.42 16.94 11.77
CA MET A 71 9.82 17.63 10.54
C MET A 71 8.97 17.15 9.37
N ALA A 72 8.79 18.03 8.38
CA ALA A 72 8.20 17.66 7.10
C ALA A 72 9.08 16.59 6.40
N MET A 73 8.44 15.59 5.82
CA MET A 73 9.13 14.55 5.04
C MET A 73 9.61 15.15 3.71
N THR A 74 10.81 14.78 3.26
CA THR A 74 11.26 15.15 1.90
C THR A 74 10.52 14.33 0.84
N PRO A 75 10.51 14.77 -0.43
CA PRO A 75 9.94 13.98 -1.53
C PRO A 75 10.52 12.57 -1.62
N GLU A 76 11.83 12.41 -1.38
CA GLU A 76 12.53 11.13 -1.38
C GLU A 76 12.03 10.22 -0.25
N MET A 77 11.81 10.78 0.95
CA MET A 77 11.24 10.03 2.07
C MET A 77 9.80 9.59 1.79
N ILE A 78 8.98 10.47 1.20
CA ILE A 78 7.60 10.15 0.81
C ILE A 78 7.60 9.02 -0.22
N SER A 79 8.43 9.11 -1.26
CA SER A 79 8.59 8.06 -2.27
C SER A 79 9.03 6.73 -1.64
N ALA A 80 10.00 6.76 -0.73
CA ALA A 80 10.43 5.55 -0.03
C ALA A 80 9.31 4.90 0.79
N MET A 81 8.43 5.69 1.43
CA MET A 81 7.28 5.16 2.18
C MET A 81 6.18 4.60 1.30
N ARG A 82 5.99 5.15 0.08
CA ARG A 82 5.00 4.65 -0.87
C ARG A 82 5.36 3.24 -1.35
N MET A 83 6.66 2.93 -1.42
CA MET A 83 7.17 1.66 -1.95
C MET A 83 6.63 1.34 -3.35
N ASP A 84 6.22 2.35 -4.12
CA ASP A 84 5.88 2.16 -5.52
C ASP A 84 7.15 2.01 -6.36
N THR A 85 7.00 1.33 -7.50
CA THR A 85 8.07 1.12 -8.46
C THR A 85 7.56 1.44 -9.85
N ASP A 86 8.43 1.94 -10.72
CA ASP A 86 8.12 2.08 -12.14
C ASP A 86 8.10 0.67 -12.77
N LEU A 87 6.94 0.24 -13.23
CA LEU A 87 6.76 -1.10 -13.82
C LEU A 87 7.24 -1.15 -15.28
N GLY A 88 7.76 -0.05 -15.83
CA GLY A 88 8.39 0.00 -17.15
C GLY A 88 7.39 -0.05 -18.31
N ALA A 89 7.85 -0.46 -19.49
CA ALA A 89 7.03 -0.50 -20.70
C ALA A 89 5.91 -1.57 -20.63
N ALA A 90 4.86 -1.40 -21.43
CA ALA A 90 3.77 -2.38 -21.58
C ALA A 90 4.20 -3.57 -22.47
N ASP A 91 5.32 -4.19 -22.13
CA ASP A 91 5.90 -5.35 -22.80
C ASP A 91 5.34 -6.69 -22.25
N PRO A 92 5.70 -7.85 -22.83
CA PRO A 92 5.20 -9.15 -22.36
C PRO A 92 5.55 -9.51 -20.90
N GLU A 93 6.54 -8.85 -20.29
CA GLU A 93 6.96 -9.08 -18.91
C GLU A 93 6.31 -8.10 -17.92
N PHE A 94 5.57 -7.09 -18.40
CA PHE A 94 4.89 -6.10 -17.57
C PHE A 94 4.05 -6.74 -16.45
N ASP A 95 3.21 -7.72 -16.79
CA ASP A 95 2.36 -8.42 -15.82
C ASP A 95 3.19 -9.14 -14.74
N LEU A 96 4.36 -9.70 -15.09
CA LEU A 96 5.26 -10.35 -14.12
C LEU A 96 5.85 -9.32 -13.16
N ARG A 97 6.31 -8.17 -13.68
CA ARG A 97 6.84 -7.07 -12.86
C ARG A 97 5.78 -6.53 -11.91
N PHE A 98 4.55 -6.33 -12.38
CA PHE A 98 3.43 -5.93 -11.52
C PHE A 98 3.20 -6.94 -10.39
N LEU A 99 3.12 -8.23 -10.70
CA LEU A 99 2.90 -9.27 -9.68
C LEU A 99 4.03 -9.28 -8.64
N GLN A 100 5.29 -9.18 -9.08
CA GLN A 100 6.44 -9.17 -8.17
C GLN A 100 6.44 -7.94 -7.27
N ALA A 101 6.25 -6.75 -7.85
CA ALA A 101 6.21 -5.49 -7.11
C ALA A 101 5.05 -5.44 -6.11
N MET A 102 3.84 -5.83 -6.54
CA MET A 102 2.67 -5.79 -5.66
C MET A 102 2.72 -6.85 -4.55
N ILE A 103 3.33 -8.02 -4.78
CA ILE A 103 3.60 -8.99 -3.71
C ILE A 103 4.52 -8.37 -2.65
N GLN A 104 5.65 -7.79 -3.07
CA GLN A 104 6.61 -7.18 -2.15
C GLN A 104 5.98 -6.02 -1.37
N HIS A 105 5.17 -5.20 -2.05
CA HIS A 105 4.42 -4.10 -1.43
C HIS A 105 3.45 -4.63 -0.37
N HIS A 106 2.64 -5.63 -0.71
CA HIS A 106 1.70 -6.23 0.24
C HIS A 106 2.40 -6.87 1.44
N GLU A 107 3.56 -7.49 1.26
CA GLU A 107 4.36 -8.03 2.36
C GLU A 107 4.80 -6.91 3.32
N GLY A 108 5.17 -5.74 2.80
CA GLY A 108 5.39 -4.52 3.60
C GLY A 108 4.15 -4.10 4.40
N ALA A 109 2.97 -4.07 3.76
CA ALA A 109 1.71 -3.75 4.44
C ALA A 109 1.38 -4.75 5.57
N LEU A 110 1.63 -6.04 5.38
CA LEU A 110 1.40 -7.07 6.40
C LEU A 110 2.26 -6.84 7.64
N VAL A 111 3.53 -6.45 7.47
CA VAL A 111 4.41 -6.11 8.60
C VAL A 111 3.85 -4.93 9.38
N MET A 112 3.45 -3.85 8.69
CA MET A 112 2.89 -2.66 9.35
C MET A 112 1.57 -2.95 10.06
N ALA A 113 0.71 -3.76 9.45
CA ALA A 113 -0.58 -4.11 10.03
C ALA A 113 -0.42 -4.99 11.29
N ARG A 114 0.50 -5.96 11.27
CA ARG A 114 0.84 -6.77 12.46
C ARG A 114 1.41 -5.91 13.58
N GLU A 115 2.32 -4.99 13.28
CA GLU A 115 2.85 -4.03 14.24
C GLU A 115 1.72 -3.18 14.88
N ALA A 116 0.75 -2.74 14.07
CA ALA A 116 -0.41 -1.99 14.58
C ALA A 116 -1.29 -2.86 15.50
N LEU A 117 -1.48 -4.15 15.19
CA LEU A 117 -2.21 -5.09 16.05
C LEU A 117 -1.50 -5.36 17.38
N GLU A 118 -0.17 -5.30 17.41
CA GLU A 118 0.61 -5.49 18.63
C GLU A 118 0.61 -4.23 19.51
N LYS A 119 0.78 -3.05 18.90
CA LYS A 119 1.03 -1.81 19.63
C LYS A 119 -0.22 -0.99 19.93
N SER A 120 -1.27 -1.10 19.10
CA SER A 120 -2.47 -0.27 19.24
C SER A 120 -3.51 -0.88 20.17
N LYS A 121 -4.05 -0.03 21.05
CA LYS A 121 -5.25 -0.30 21.86
C LYS A 121 -6.54 0.28 21.25
N CYS A 122 -6.43 1.09 20.19
CA CYS A 122 -7.58 1.71 19.53
C CYS A 122 -8.33 0.66 18.69
N PRO A 123 -9.62 0.38 18.99
CA PRO A 123 -10.41 -0.63 18.29
C PRO A 123 -10.47 -0.41 16.77
N GLU A 124 -10.63 0.84 16.34
CA GLU A 124 -10.72 1.24 14.93
C GLU A 124 -9.43 0.88 14.16
N ILE A 125 -8.27 1.19 14.73
CA ILE A 125 -6.97 0.83 14.15
C ILE A 125 -6.80 -0.69 14.07
N ARG A 126 -7.17 -1.41 15.13
CA ARG A 126 -7.05 -2.88 15.17
C ARG A 126 -7.96 -3.56 14.15
N GLN A 127 -9.18 -3.02 13.98
CA GLN A 127 -10.13 -3.52 13.00
C GLN A 127 -9.60 -3.35 11.57
N LEU A 128 -9.12 -2.14 11.23
CA LEU A 128 -8.51 -1.90 9.92
C LEU A 128 -7.28 -2.78 9.69
N ALA A 129 -6.39 -2.88 10.68
CA ALA A 129 -5.20 -3.73 10.57
C ALA A 129 -5.55 -5.21 10.34
N THR A 130 -6.60 -5.73 10.99
CA THR A 130 -7.09 -7.09 10.76
C THR A 130 -7.64 -7.27 9.34
N ALA A 131 -8.38 -6.29 8.83
CA ALA A 131 -8.90 -6.29 7.47
C ALA A 131 -7.75 -6.28 6.43
N ILE A 132 -6.75 -5.40 6.61
CA ILE A 132 -5.55 -5.33 5.76
C ILE A 132 -4.83 -6.68 5.75
N VAL A 133 -4.58 -7.28 6.91
CA VAL A 133 -3.92 -8.60 6.98
C VAL A 133 -4.68 -9.65 6.20
N THR A 134 -6.01 -9.70 6.36
CA THR A 134 -6.85 -10.72 5.71
C THR A 134 -6.86 -10.56 4.20
N THR A 135 -7.14 -9.34 3.71
CA THR A 135 -7.27 -9.07 2.28
C THR A 135 -5.93 -9.19 1.56
N GLN A 136 -4.88 -8.53 2.07
CA GLN A 136 -3.59 -8.47 1.39
C GLN A 136 -2.90 -9.85 1.36
N GLN A 137 -3.11 -10.69 2.39
CA GLN A 137 -2.62 -12.08 2.39
C GLN A 137 -3.28 -12.91 1.29
N ALA A 138 -4.60 -12.80 1.11
CA ALA A 138 -5.32 -13.52 0.05
C ALA A 138 -4.87 -13.05 -1.35
N GLU A 139 -4.62 -11.75 -1.53
CA GLU A 139 -4.12 -11.21 -2.79
C GLU A 139 -2.68 -11.67 -3.09
N ILE A 140 -1.80 -11.74 -2.08
CA ILE A 140 -0.46 -12.34 -2.25
C ILE A 140 -0.57 -13.79 -2.74
N GLU A 141 -1.42 -14.60 -2.12
CA GLU A 141 -1.59 -16.00 -2.50
C GLU A 141 -2.10 -16.14 -3.93
N GLN A 142 -3.07 -15.30 -4.32
CA GLN A 142 -3.58 -15.25 -5.68
C GLN A 142 -2.48 -14.85 -6.69
N MET A 143 -1.72 -13.79 -6.41
CA MET A 143 -0.64 -13.33 -7.28
C MET A 143 0.47 -14.38 -7.42
N ARG A 144 0.85 -15.06 -6.33
CA ARG A 144 1.84 -16.15 -6.38
C ARG A 144 1.33 -17.35 -7.19
N ALA A 145 0.05 -17.70 -7.06
CA ALA A 145 -0.56 -18.75 -7.87
C ALA A 145 -0.54 -18.40 -9.37
N TRP A 146 -0.82 -17.15 -9.71
CA TRP A 146 -0.71 -16.64 -11.08
C TRP A 146 0.72 -16.64 -11.59
N GLN A 147 1.70 -16.20 -10.80
CA GLN A 147 3.11 -16.27 -11.16
C GLN A 147 3.53 -17.70 -11.52
N LYS A 148 3.21 -18.67 -10.67
CA LYS A 148 3.53 -20.08 -10.91
C LYS A 148 2.86 -20.64 -12.16
N ARG A 149 1.62 -20.23 -12.44
CA ARG A 149 0.83 -20.72 -13.57
C ARG A 149 1.22 -20.08 -14.90
N TRP A 150 1.51 -18.79 -14.92
CA TRP A 150 1.76 -18.03 -16.15
C TRP A 150 3.24 -17.95 -16.51
N TYR A 151 4.13 -18.08 -15.52
CA TYR A 151 5.57 -18.00 -15.67
C TYR A 151 6.25 -19.22 -15.01
N PRO A 152 5.96 -20.45 -15.48
CA PRO A 152 6.65 -21.63 -14.98
C PRO A 152 8.15 -21.50 -15.29
N ARG A 153 8.98 -21.89 -14.32
CA ARG A 153 10.43 -22.04 -14.51
C ARG A 153 10.74 -23.33 -15.25
#